data_AF-A0A372NNG3-F1
#
_entry.id   AF-A0A372NNG3-F1
#
_cell.length_a   1.000
_cell.length_b   1.000
_cell.length_c   1.000
_cell.angle_alpha   90.00
_cell.angle_beta   90.00
_cell.angle_gamma   90.00
#
_symmetry.space_group_name_H-M   'P 1'
#
loop_
_entity.id
_entity.type
_entity.pdbx_description
1 polymer ?
#
loop_
_entity_poly.entity_id
_entity_poly.type
_entity_poly.pdbx_seq_one_letter_code
_entity_poly.pdbx_strand_id
1 'polypeptide(L)'
;MEKKLSDSQLHELAMSFGYEYASVKAIVEVESNQRGFSEKTGRIIIQFEPTWFKRFKTDWQKDTVNKTWQANKVGDQTAEWAAFNSAFASSPNAAMKSTSIGMMQIMGFHYAEIGFKTVGAMWDFAKLSEYNQVILALCWIKTMPQLSKALKAKDWPKVAYYYNGSGYKTFSYDTRLARAYQLAKKQTNA
;
A
#
# COMPACT_ATOMS: atom_id res chain seq x y z
N MET A 1 7.14 19.65 7.49
CA MET A 1 7.81 18.34 7.34
C MET A 1 7.86 18.02 5.87
N GLU A 2 9.03 17.62 5.38
CA GLU A 2 9.20 17.14 4.02
C GLU A 2 8.35 15.88 3.82
N LYS A 3 7.55 15.81 2.75
CA LYS A 3 6.69 14.64 2.48
C LYS A 3 7.50 13.41 2.05
N LYS A 4 8.73 13.62 1.58
CA LYS A 4 9.57 12.59 0.97
C LYS A 4 10.30 11.79 2.04
N LEU A 5 10.36 10.48 1.86
CA LEU A 5 11.12 9.58 2.72
C LEU A 5 12.59 9.57 2.32
N SER A 6 13.49 9.79 3.27
CA SER A 6 14.92 9.58 3.09
C SER A 6 15.33 8.13 3.38
N ASP A 7 16.46 7.71 2.82
CA ASP A 7 17.05 6.39 3.08
C ASP A 7 17.39 6.17 4.57
N SER A 8 17.87 7.21 5.26
CA SER A 8 18.16 7.14 6.70
C SER A 8 16.90 6.87 7.53
N GLN A 9 15.81 7.58 7.23
CA GLN A 9 14.52 7.37 7.89
C GLN A 9 13.93 5.98 7.61
N LEU A 10 14.05 5.50 6.36
CA LEU A 10 13.62 4.14 6.02
C LEU A 10 14.45 3.08 6.77
N HIS A 11 15.76 3.30 6.91
CA HIS A 11 16.64 2.44 7.70
C HIS A 11 16.23 2.41 9.17
N GLU A 12 16.02 3.56 9.79
CA GLU A 12 15.57 3.67 11.18
C GLU A 12 14.21 2.97 11.41
N LEU A 13 13.25 3.19 10.52
CA LEU A 13 11.94 2.52 10.57
C LEU A 13 12.07 1.00 10.44
N ALA A 14 12.84 0.52 9.47
CA ALA A 14 13.02 -0.91 9.29
C ALA A 14 13.59 -1.56 10.56
N MET A 15 14.65 -0.97 11.11
CA MET A 15 15.34 -1.48 12.30
C MET A 15 14.45 -1.42 13.55
N SER A 16 13.73 -0.32 13.79
CA SER A 16 12.81 -0.19 14.93
C SER A 16 11.64 -1.19 14.88
N PHE A 17 11.23 -1.63 13.69
CA PHE A 17 10.25 -2.68 13.51
C PHE A 17 10.85 -4.10 13.53
N GLY A 18 12.17 -4.23 13.58
CA GLY A 18 12.89 -5.52 13.63
C GLY A 18 13.04 -6.18 12.26
N TYR A 19 13.11 -5.39 11.19
CA TYR A 19 13.34 -5.84 9.82
C TYR A 19 14.65 -5.27 9.27
N GLU A 20 15.30 -5.99 8.36
CA GLU A 20 16.46 -5.45 7.66
C GLU A 20 16.03 -4.35 6.68
N TYR A 21 16.79 -3.26 6.62
CA TYR A 21 16.56 -2.16 5.69
C TYR A 21 16.39 -2.62 4.24
N ALA A 22 17.30 -3.46 3.74
CA ALA A 22 17.25 -3.93 2.36
C ALA A 22 15.95 -4.71 2.04
N SER A 23 15.40 -5.42 3.03
CA SER A 23 14.12 -6.13 2.86
C SER A 23 12.94 -5.17 2.77
N VAL A 24 12.90 -4.11 3.59
CA VAL A 24 11.82 -3.11 3.52
C VAL A 24 11.97 -2.27 2.25
N LYS A 25 13.19 -1.86 1.88
CA LYS A 25 13.47 -1.13 0.64
C LYS A 25 13.07 -1.92 -0.60
N ALA A 26 13.24 -3.25 -0.59
CA ALA A 26 12.77 -4.10 -1.68
C ALA A 26 11.26 -4.03 -1.90
N ILE A 27 10.46 -4.01 -0.81
CA ILE A 27 9.00 -3.88 -0.92
C ILE A 27 8.64 -2.49 -1.46
N VAL A 28 9.22 -1.43 -0.90
CA VAL A 28 9.00 -0.05 -1.36
C VAL A 28 9.29 0.12 -2.86
N GLU A 29 10.38 -0.49 -3.34
CA GLU A 29 10.74 -0.47 -4.76
C GLU A 29 9.71 -1.19 -5.64
N VAL A 30 9.27 -2.39 -5.23
CA VAL A 30 8.37 -3.23 -6.02
C VAL A 30 6.93 -2.69 -6.04
N GLU A 31 6.44 -2.15 -4.93
CA GLU A 31 5.06 -1.69 -4.80
C GLU A 31 4.81 -0.33 -5.46
N SER A 32 5.75 0.61 -5.35
CA SER A 32 5.49 1.97 -5.83
C SER A 32 6.65 2.65 -6.55
N ASN A 33 7.78 1.95 -6.76
CA ASN A 33 9.01 2.56 -7.26
C ASN A 33 9.41 3.77 -6.39
N GLN A 34 9.34 3.59 -5.06
CA GLN A 34 9.69 4.60 -4.05
C GLN A 34 8.88 5.91 -4.13
N ARG A 35 7.62 5.86 -4.58
CA ARG A 35 6.75 7.05 -4.64
C ARG A 35 5.46 6.85 -3.85
N GLY A 36 5.24 7.69 -2.85
CA GLY A 36 4.00 7.72 -2.08
C GLY A 36 3.05 8.85 -2.48
N PHE A 37 3.58 9.88 -3.15
CA PHE A 37 2.80 11.01 -3.68
C PHE A 37 3.10 11.25 -5.16
N SER A 38 2.10 11.75 -5.88
CA SER A 38 2.24 12.25 -7.24
C SER A 38 3.04 13.55 -7.24
N GLU A 39 4.16 13.58 -7.94
CA GLU A 39 4.96 14.81 -8.12
C GLU A 39 4.16 15.93 -8.82
N LYS A 40 3.27 15.56 -9.75
CA LYS A 40 2.45 16.51 -10.52
C LYS A 40 1.34 17.15 -9.68
N THR A 41 0.69 16.39 -8.81
CA THR A 41 -0.54 16.84 -8.12
C THR A 41 -0.40 16.97 -6.62
N GLY A 42 0.68 16.45 -6.03
CA GLY A 42 0.89 16.35 -4.58
C GLY A 42 -0.07 15.38 -3.87
N ARG A 43 -0.96 14.70 -4.60
CA ARG A 43 -1.90 13.70 -4.06
C ARG A 43 -1.18 12.41 -3.70
N ILE A 44 -1.66 11.73 -2.67
CA ILE A 44 -1.21 10.36 -2.35
C ILE A 44 -1.49 9.44 -3.54
N ILE A 45 -0.56 8.51 -3.82
CA ILE A 45 -0.75 7.48 -4.85
C ILE A 45 -1.77 6.47 -4.33
N ILE A 46 -2.75 6.10 -5.16
CA ILE A 46 -3.79 5.15 -4.77
C ILE A 46 -4.03 4.09 -5.84
N GLN A 47 -4.60 2.96 -5.44
CA GLN A 47 -5.25 2.03 -6.36
C GLN A 47 -6.61 1.63 -5.74
N PHE A 48 -7.68 1.98 -6.45
CA PHE A 48 -9.04 1.74 -6.03
C PHE A 48 -9.51 0.38 -6.55
N GLU A 49 -10.09 -0.44 -5.66
CA GLU A 49 -10.51 -1.81 -5.94
C GLU A 49 -12.05 -1.93 -5.97
N PRO A 50 -12.67 -1.92 -7.17
CA PRO A 50 -14.14 -2.02 -7.30
C PRO A 50 -14.71 -3.27 -6.63
N THR A 51 -13.98 -4.38 -6.65
CA THR A 51 -14.40 -5.65 -6.03
C THR A 51 -14.53 -5.52 -4.52
N TRP A 52 -13.62 -4.80 -3.87
CA TRP A 52 -13.70 -4.53 -2.44
C TRP A 52 -14.80 -3.51 -2.12
N PHE A 53 -14.99 -2.50 -2.97
CA PHE A 53 -16.07 -1.53 -2.77
C PHE A 53 -17.45 -2.21 -2.76
N LYS A 54 -17.70 -3.13 -3.71
CA LYS A 54 -18.92 -3.95 -3.76
C LYS A 54 -19.15 -4.78 -2.50
N ARG A 55 -18.08 -5.22 -1.83
CA ARG A 55 -18.16 -5.95 -0.55
C ARG A 55 -18.55 -5.05 0.62
N PHE A 56 -18.05 -3.80 0.65
CA PHE A 56 -18.33 -2.86 1.73
C PHE A 56 -19.61 -2.03 1.55
N LYS A 57 -20.07 -1.86 0.31
CA LYS A 57 -21.33 -1.20 -0.05
C LYS A 57 -22.24 -2.21 -0.75
N THR A 58 -22.94 -3.05 0.00
CA THR A 58 -23.68 -4.22 -0.54
C THR A 58 -24.88 -3.84 -1.42
N ASP A 59 -25.43 -2.64 -1.24
CA ASP A 59 -26.53 -2.07 -2.03
C ASP A 59 -26.01 -1.08 -3.10
N TRP A 60 -24.77 -1.26 -3.57
CA TRP A 60 -24.14 -0.40 -4.59
C TRP A 60 -24.94 -0.29 -5.89
N GLN A 61 -25.74 -1.30 -6.25
CA GLN A 61 -26.58 -1.29 -7.46
C GLN A 61 -27.70 -0.25 -7.40
N LYS A 62 -28.09 0.20 -6.20
CA LYS A 62 -29.12 1.24 -6.02
C LYS A 62 -28.61 2.64 -6.34
N ASP A 63 -27.29 2.85 -6.35
CA ASP A 63 -26.71 4.14 -6.71
C ASP A 63 -26.68 4.29 -8.24
N THR A 64 -27.59 5.12 -8.75
CA THR A 64 -27.71 5.38 -10.18
C THR A 64 -26.82 6.52 -10.68
N VAL A 65 -26.25 7.31 -9.77
CA VAL A 65 -25.53 8.56 -10.06
C VAL A 65 -24.02 8.34 -10.04
N ASN A 66 -23.50 7.71 -8.98
CA ASN A 66 -22.07 7.55 -8.77
C ASN A 66 -21.57 6.19 -9.29
N LYS A 67 -21.43 6.07 -10.61
CA LYS A 67 -21.07 4.78 -11.26
C LYS A 67 -19.69 4.70 -11.89
N THR A 68 -18.95 5.81 -11.99
CA THR A 68 -17.64 5.84 -12.68
C THR A 68 -16.68 4.79 -12.14
N TRP A 69 -16.72 4.53 -10.83
CA TRP A 69 -15.89 3.53 -10.17
C TRP A 69 -16.09 2.09 -10.69
N GLN A 70 -17.25 1.77 -11.27
CA GLN A 70 -17.58 0.40 -11.69
C GLN A 70 -16.73 -0.09 -12.86
N ALA A 71 -16.24 0.84 -13.70
CA ALA A 71 -15.43 0.55 -14.87
C ALA A 71 -13.93 0.74 -14.62
N ASN A 72 -13.51 1.02 -13.37
CA ASN A 72 -12.11 1.28 -13.07
C ASN A 72 -11.22 0.10 -13.48
N LYS A 73 -10.09 0.42 -14.12
CA LYS A 73 -9.03 -0.52 -14.44
C LYS A 73 -7.75 0.00 -13.80
N VAL A 74 -6.94 -0.92 -13.28
CA VAL A 74 -5.71 -0.59 -12.55
C VAL A 74 -4.70 0.12 -13.45
N GLY A 75 -4.08 1.19 -12.95
CA GLY A 75 -2.77 1.65 -13.46
C GLY A 75 -2.64 3.12 -13.91
N ASP A 76 -3.68 3.93 -13.85
CA ASP A 76 -3.60 5.39 -14.11
C ASP A 76 -4.17 6.20 -12.94
N GLN A 77 -3.33 7.02 -12.30
CA GLN A 77 -3.76 7.84 -11.15
C GLN A 77 -4.94 8.77 -11.48
N THR A 78 -5.09 9.23 -12.72
CA THR A 78 -6.25 10.06 -13.09
C THR A 78 -7.54 9.23 -13.02
N ALA A 79 -7.54 8.05 -13.62
CA ALA A 79 -8.63 7.09 -13.53
C ALA A 79 -8.89 6.61 -12.10
N GLU A 80 -7.84 6.27 -11.33
CA GLU A 80 -7.97 5.82 -9.95
C GLU A 80 -8.64 6.88 -9.07
N TRP A 81 -8.22 8.14 -9.17
CA TRP A 81 -8.86 9.23 -8.41
C TRP A 81 -10.28 9.54 -8.88
N ALA A 82 -10.58 9.42 -10.18
CA ALA A 82 -11.95 9.58 -10.68
C ALA A 82 -12.88 8.47 -10.15
N ALA A 83 -12.41 7.22 -10.15
CA ALA A 83 -13.10 6.08 -9.57
C ALA A 83 -13.29 6.25 -8.06
N PHE A 84 -12.21 6.54 -7.32
CA PHE A 84 -12.27 6.79 -5.88
C PHE A 84 -13.27 7.90 -5.53
N ASN A 85 -13.22 9.06 -6.21
CA ASN A 85 -14.11 10.18 -5.91
C ASN A 85 -15.57 9.84 -6.19
N SER A 86 -15.85 9.08 -7.26
CA SER A 86 -17.18 8.55 -7.54
C SER A 86 -17.66 7.63 -6.41
N ALA A 87 -16.84 6.65 -6.02
CA ALA A 87 -17.17 5.75 -4.92
C ALA A 87 -17.32 6.49 -3.58
N PHE A 88 -16.50 7.50 -3.32
CA PHE A 88 -16.50 8.30 -2.10
C PHE A 88 -17.78 9.14 -1.99
N ALA A 89 -18.25 9.72 -3.09
CA ALA A 89 -19.53 10.43 -3.13
C ALA A 89 -20.72 9.52 -2.80
N SER A 90 -20.62 8.22 -3.10
CA SER A 90 -21.62 7.20 -2.75
C SER A 90 -21.50 6.70 -1.30
N SER A 91 -20.29 6.35 -0.88
CA SER A 91 -19.99 5.82 0.45
C SER A 91 -18.53 6.07 0.82
N PRO A 92 -18.25 7.15 1.60
CA PRO A 92 -16.88 7.55 1.94
C PRO A 92 -16.07 6.44 2.62
N ASN A 93 -16.66 5.77 3.62
CA ASN A 93 -15.98 4.72 4.37
C ASN A 93 -15.71 3.48 3.51
N ALA A 94 -16.65 3.07 2.66
CA ALA A 94 -16.45 1.93 1.77
C ALA A 94 -15.35 2.23 0.74
N ALA A 95 -15.35 3.43 0.16
CA ALA A 95 -14.33 3.86 -0.80
C ALA A 95 -12.93 3.87 -0.18
N MET A 96 -12.78 4.45 1.01
CA MET A 96 -11.49 4.48 1.70
C MET A 96 -11.01 3.09 2.11
N LYS A 97 -11.93 2.18 2.49
CA LYS A 97 -11.58 0.77 2.82
C LYS A 97 -11.15 -0.02 1.59
N SER A 98 -11.75 0.25 0.44
CA SER A 98 -11.52 -0.46 -0.81
C SER A 98 -10.37 0.10 -1.64
N THR A 99 -9.42 0.79 -1.03
CA THR A 99 -8.34 1.46 -1.75
C THR A 99 -7.02 1.22 -1.05
N SER A 100 -5.99 0.83 -1.79
CA SER A 100 -4.61 0.83 -1.34
C SER A 100 -4.00 2.21 -1.48
N ILE A 101 -3.19 2.62 -0.50
CA ILE A 101 -2.65 3.99 -0.45
C ILE A 101 -1.13 4.02 -0.25
N GLY A 102 -0.51 5.00 -0.89
CA GLY A 102 0.87 5.42 -0.65
C GLY A 102 1.92 4.42 -1.09
N MET A 103 3.11 4.59 -0.51
CA MET A 103 4.36 3.99 -0.94
C MET A 103 4.40 2.46 -0.87
N MET A 104 3.64 1.85 0.03
CA MET A 104 3.60 0.39 0.21
C MET A 104 2.21 -0.19 -0.10
N GLN A 105 1.32 0.62 -0.69
CA GLN A 105 -0.01 0.19 -1.16
C GLN A 105 -0.81 -0.60 -0.12
N ILE A 106 -0.81 -0.18 1.14
CA ILE A 106 -1.59 -0.83 2.19
C ILE A 106 -3.09 -0.58 1.98
N MET A 107 -3.91 -1.63 2.05
CA MET A 107 -5.36 -1.52 1.89
C MET A 107 -6.02 -0.83 3.10
N GLY A 108 -6.92 0.12 2.83
CA GLY A 108 -7.60 0.87 3.88
C GLY A 108 -8.47 0.03 4.82
N PHE A 109 -8.91 -1.16 4.41
CA PHE A 109 -9.68 -2.04 5.30
C PHE A 109 -8.87 -2.58 6.49
N HIS A 110 -7.53 -2.48 6.49
CA HIS A 110 -6.67 -2.84 7.62
C HIS A 110 -6.65 -1.79 8.74
N TYR A 111 -7.32 -0.64 8.59
CA TYR A 111 -7.24 0.49 9.54
C TYR A 111 -7.41 0.07 11.02
N ALA A 112 -8.39 -0.78 11.32
CA ALA A 112 -8.68 -1.22 12.68
C ALA A 112 -7.61 -2.20 13.21
N GLU A 113 -7.13 -3.10 12.35
CA GLU A 113 -6.08 -4.08 12.66
C GLU A 113 -4.76 -3.39 13.02
N ILE A 114 -4.46 -2.26 12.38
CA ILE A 114 -3.27 -1.45 12.65
C ILE A 114 -3.51 -0.30 13.65
N GLY A 115 -4.65 -0.31 14.36
CA GLY A 115 -4.89 0.53 15.54
C GLY A 115 -5.62 1.86 15.31
N PHE A 116 -6.13 2.15 14.12
CA PHE A 116 -6.92 3.36 13.86
C PHE A 116 -8.39 3.17 14.20
N LYS A 117 -9.00 4.20 14.80
CA LYS A 117 -10.45 4.22 15.13
C LYS A 117 -11.33 4.26 13.88
N THR A 118 -10.89 4.95 12.83
CA THR A 118 -11.61 5.09 11.56
C THR A 118 -10.66 4.97 10.39
N VAL A 119 -11.18 4.55 9.23
CA VAL A 119 -10.40 4.50 7.99
C VAL A 119 -9.96 5.91 7.55
N GLY A 120 -10.77 6.93 7.83
CA GLY A 120 -10.40 8.33 7.59
C GLY A 120 -9.16 8.74 8.38
N ALA A 121 -9.05 8.35 9.65
CA ALA A 121 -7.87 8.64 10.47
C ALA A 121 -6.60 7.96 9.92
N MET A 122 -6.70 6.74 9.38
CA MET A 122 -5.59 6.07 8.70
C MET A 122 -5.18 6.85 7.43
N TRP A 123 -6.15 7.31 6.64
CA TRP A 123 -5.89 8.11 5.44
C TRP A 123 -5.25 9.45 5.77
N ASP A 124 -5.72 10.15 6.79
CA ASP A 124 -5.15 11.43 7.19
C ASP A 124 -3.72 11.27 7.71
N PHE A 125 -3.44 10.19 8.46
CA PHE A 125 -2.08 9.82 8.83
C PHE A 125 -1.19 9.55 7.61
N ALA A 126 -1.68 8.80 6.62
CA ALA A 126 -0.94 8.50 5.39
C ALA A 126 -0.62 9.74 4.54
N LYS A 127 -1.47 10.77 4.59
CA LYS A 127 -1.27 12.03 3.84
C LYS A 127 -0.18 12.93 4.43
N LEU A 128 0.24 12.69 5.67
CA LEU A 128 1.25 13.51 6.34
C LEU A 128 2.63 13.38 5.66
N SER A 129 3.06 12.15 5.34
CA SER A 129 4.34 11.90 4.68
C SER A 129 4.49 10.45 4.19
N GLU A 130 5.50 10.17 3.38
CA GLU A 130 5.88 8.82 2.97
C GLU A 130 6.38 7.99 4.17
N TYR A 131 7.00 8.64 5.17
CA TYR A 131 7.36 8.01 6.44
C TYR A 131 6.13 7.41 7.15
N ASN A 132 5.03 8.17 7.21
CA ASN A 132 3.78 7.68 7.78
C ASN A 132 3.21 6.51 6.96
N GLN A 133 3.33 6.54 5.64
CA GLN A 133 2.85 5.45 4.76
C GLN A 133 3.62 4.14 5.02
N VAL A 134 4.94 4.22 5.22
CA VAL A 134 5.75 3.05 5.59
C VAL A 134 5.38 2.52 6.97
N ILE A 135 5.12 3.40 7.96
CA ILE A 135 4.64 2.97 9.28
C ILE A 135 3.37 2.12 9.17
N LEU A 136 2.38 2.55 8.36
CA LEU A 136 1.13 1.80 8.19
C LEU A 136 1.38 0.37 7.71
N ALA A 137 2.24 0.20 6.71
CA ALA A 137 2.58 -1.11 6.17
C ALA A 137 3.39 -1.95 7.16
N LEU A 138 4.37 -1.37 7.87
CA LEU A 138 5.15 -2.10 8.87
C LEU A 138 4.31 -2.55 10.07
N CYS A 139 3.33 -1.74 10.51
CA CYS A 139 2.34 -2.13 11.51
C CYS A 139 1.50 -3.32 11.02
N TRP A 140 1.04 -3.29 9.78
CA TRP A 140 0.31 -4.42 9.19
C TRP A 140 1.16 -5.68 9.04
N ILE A 141 2.41 -5.58 8.58
CA ILE A 141 3.31 -6.74 8.51
C ILE A 141 3.47 -7.38 9.90
N LYS A 142 3.50 -6.59 10.97
CA LYS A 142 3.57 -7.10 12.35
C LYS A 142 2.31 -7.84 12.80
N THR A 143 1.14 -7.53 12.26
CA THR A 143 -0.11 -8.23 12.59
C THR A 143 -0.20 -9.60 11.88
N MET A 144 0.68 -9.86 10.90
CA MET A 144 0.76 -11.11 10.14
C MET A 144 2.06 -11.89 10.45
N PRO A 145 2.06 -12.81 11.44
CA PRO A 145 3.27 -13.54 11.84
C PRO A 145 3.97 -14.29 10.70
N GLN A 146 3.20 -14.85 9.77
CA GLN A 146 3.76 -15.60 8.64
C GLN A 146 4.48 -14.70 7.64
N LEU A 147 3.91 -13.52 7.33
CA LEU A 147 4.55 -12.52 6.49
C LEU A 147 5.78 -11.93 7.19
N SER A 148 5.69 -11.58 8.47
CA SER A 148 6.82 -11.09 9.26
C SER A 148 7.98 -12.08 9.28
N LYS A 149 7.69 -13.38 9.52
CA LYS A 149 8.70 -14.44 9.51
C LYS A 149 9.31 -14.63 8.12
N ALA A 150 8.49 -14.65 7.07
CA ALA A 150 8.96 -14.75 5.69
C ALA A 150 9.88 -13.58 5.32
N LEU A 151 9.53 -12.35 5.71
CA LEU A 151 10.33 -11.16 5.43
C LEU A 151 11.70 -11.19 6.14
N LYS A 152 11.73 -11.64 7.40
CA LYS A 152 12.98 -11.84 8.15
C LYS A 152 13.86 -12.94 7.54
N ALA A 153 13.23 -14.02 7.08
CA ALA A 153 13.92 -15.12 6.40
C ALA A 153 14.28 -14.82 4.93
N LYS A 154 13.84 -13.68 4.38
CA LYS A 154 13.98 -13.31 2.96
C LYS A 154 13.35 -14.36 2.02
N ASP A 155 12.26 -14.99 2.47
CA ASP A 155 11.50 -15.97 1.68
C ASP A 155 10.56 -15.22 0.72
N TRP A 156 11.12 -14.73 -0.40
CA TRP A 156 10.41 -13.87 -1.35
C TRP A 156 9.14 -14.47 -1.94
N PRO A 157 9.07 -15.78 -2.26
CA PRO A 157 7.81 -16.41 -2.64
C PRO A 157 6.72 -16.29 -1.56
N LYS A 158 7.04 -16.52 -0.28
CA LYS A 158 6.07 -16.34 0.80
C LYS A 158 5.74 -14.87 1.06
N VAL A 159 6.73 -13.97 0.98
CA VAL A 159 6.48 -12.52 1.10
C VAL A 159 5.48 -12.09 0.02
N ALA A 160 5.75 -12.42 -1.25
CA ALA A 160 4.88 -12.09 -2.36
C ALA A 160 3.48 -12.70 -2.21
N TYR A 161 3.39 -13.97 -1.77
CA TYR A 161 2.10 -14.61 -1.53
C TYR A 161 1.27 -13.92 -0.45
N TYR A 162 1.86 -13.61 0.72
CA TYR A 162 1.12 -12.98 1.80
C TYR A 162 0.85 -11.48 1.57
N TYR A 163 1.73 -10.80 0.84
CA TYR A 163 1.60 -9.37 0.56
C TYR A 163 0.67 -9.10 -0.63
N ASN A 164 0.88 -9.79 -1.75
CA ASN A 164 0.17 -9.54 -3.02
C ASN A 164 -0.93 -10.58 -3.33
N GLY A 165 -1.02 -11.65 -2.55
CA GLY A 165 -2.03 -12.71 -2.70
C GLY A 165 -1.59 -13.89 -3.58
N SER A 166 -2.47 -14.88 -3.74
CA SER A 166 -2.17 -16.14 -4.45
C SER A 166 -1.79 -15.96 -5.92
N GLY A 167 -2.21 -14.86 -6.56
CA GLY A 167 -1.88 -14.50 -7.93
C GLY A 167 -0.48 -13.89 -8.12
N TYR A 168 0.35 -13.80 -7.08
CA TYR A 168 1.62 -13.06 -7.12
C TYR A 168 2.57 -13.45 -8.27
N LYS A 169 2.53 -14.72 -8.70
CA LYS A 169 3.39 -15.22 -9.79
C LYS A 169 3.05 -14.60 -11.15
N THR A 170 1.80 -14.22 -11.38
CA THR A 170 1.37 -13.59 -12.64
C THR A 170 2.11 -12.28 -12.91
N PHE A 171 2.53 -11.57 -11.86
CA PHE A 171 3.26 -10.31 -11.94
C PHE A 171 4.72 -10.43 -11.44
N SER A 172 5.19 -11.67 -11.29
CA SER A 172 6.57 -11.99 -10.89
C SER A 172 7.02 -11.28 -9.61
N TYR A 173 6.11 -11.05 -8.66
CA TYR A 173 6.38 -10.29 -7.44
C TYR A 173 7.56 -10.87 -6.64
N ASP A 174 7.63 -12.18 -6.52
CA ASP A 174 8.72 -12.90 -5.84
C ASP A 174 10.10 -12.60 -6.43
N THR A 175 10.25 -12.74 -7.75
CA THR A 175 11.53 -12.48 -8.43
C THR A 175 11.88 -11.00 -8.44
N ARG A 176 10.89 -10.10 -8.55
CA ARG A 176 11.07 -8.65 -8.45
C ARG A 176 11.55 -8.24 -7.06
N LEU A 177 10.92 -8.77 -6.00
CA LEU A 177 11.33 -8.54 -4.60
C LEU A 177 12.75 -9.06 -4.36
N ALA A 178 13.06 -10.29 -4.81
CA ALA A 178 14.40 -10.86 -4.68
C ALA A 178 15.46 -9.98 -5.36
N ARG A 179 15.19 -9.51 -6.58
CA ARG A 179 16.09 -8.63 -7.33
C ARG A 179 16.26 -7.28 -6.63
N ALA A 180 15.16 -6.64 -6.21
CA ALA A 180 15.19 -5.35 -5.53
C ALA A 180 15.99 -5.43 -4.22
N TYR A 181 15.84 -6.53 -3.47
CA TYR A 181 16.63 -6.79 -2.27
C TYR A 181 18.13 -6.85 -2.56
N GLN A 182 18.55 -7.58 -3.61
CA GLN A 182 19.98 -7.67 -3.96
C GLN A 182 20.56 -6.31 -4.36
N LEU A 183 19.79 -5.46 -5.03
CA LEU A 183 20.20 -4.09 -5.36
C LEU A 183 20.34 -3.24 -4.09
N ALA A 184 19.38 -3.30 -3.18
CA ALA A 184 19.41 -2.57 -1.92
C ALA A 184 20.58 -3.00 -1.01
N LYS A 185 20.94 -4.29 -1.01
CA LYS A 185 22.13 -4.81 -0.29
C LYS A 185 23.45 -4.24 -0.82
N LYS A 186 23.57 -4.06 -2.14
CA LYS A 186 24.78 -3.47 -2.73
C LYS A 186 24.93 -2.00 -2.35
N GLN A 187 23.83 -1.26 -2.30
CA GLN A 187 23.82 0.15 -1.91
C GLN A 187 24.15 0.39 -0.43
N THR A 188 23.92 -0.60 0.43
CA THR A 188 24.25 -0.50 1.87
C THR A 188 25.68 -0.91 2.20
N ASN A 189 26.34 -1.65 1.31
CA ASN A 189 27.70 -2.14 1.49
C ASN A 189 28.75 -1.30 0.72
N ALA A 190 28.31 -0.27 0.00
CA ALA A 190 29.15 0.69 -0.73
C ALA A 190 29.23 1.99 0.07
#